data_AF-A0A528HTQ2-F1
#
_entry.id   AF-A0A528HTQ2-F1
#
_cell.length_a   1.000
_cell.length_b   1.000
_cell.length_c   1.000
_cell.angle_alpha   90.00
_cell.angle_beta   90.00
_cell.angle_gamma   90.00
#
_symmetry.space_group_name_H-M   'P 1'
#
loop_
_entity.id
_entity.type
_entity.pdbx_description
1 polymer ?
#
loop_
_entity_poly.entity_id
_entity_poly.type
_entity_poly.pdbx_seq_one_letter_code
_entity_poly.pdbx_strand_id
1 'polypeptide(L)'
;FEDGPTIVRFTPQGKQIGAIPLPGPLADGKQYSKKNSRLEAVAFDKRHGMLTAPERPLKGRPEDRHTLYAADGTTWSFAAFQPDSRIKAIQKLPDGNLLVLERTREEKGGAATARLRYLDFAACSADRECHLAELSAVPDAMLVNNFEGLARISDDLFLMVTDKTTKDAEPTTFVLFRAITAK
;
A
#
# COMPACT_ATOMS: atom_id res chain seq x y z
N PHE A 1 -2.58 -18.32 4.53
CA PHE A 1 -2.40 -16.90 4.20
C PHE A 1 -1.21 -16.61 3.28
N GLU A 2 -0.44 -17.62 2.82
CA GLU A 2 0.66 -17.40 1.84
C GLU A 2 0.63 -18.35 0.62
N ASP A 3 -0.45 -19.12 0.43
CA ASP A 3 -0.62 -20.04 -0.71
C ASP A 3 -1.30 -19.34 -1.89
N GLY A 4 -0.62 -18.32 -2.40
CA GLY A 4 -1.06 -17.52 -3.55
C GLY A 4 -1.62 -16.16 -3.14
N PRO A 5 -1.67 -15.21 -4.09
CA PRO A 5 -2.31 -13.93 -3.88
C PRO A 5 -3.83 -14.11 -3.77
N THR A 6 -4.45 -13.50 -2.77
CA THR A 6 -5.90 -13.54 -2.62
C THR A 6 -6.41 -12.32 -1.87
N ILE A 7 -7.64 -11.91 -2.17
CA ILE A 7 -8.41 -10.96 -1.36
C ILE A 7 -9.63 -11.71 -0.87
N VAL A 8 -9.86 -11.73 0.44
CA VAL A 8 -10.92 -12.52 1.06
C VAL A 8 -11.81 -11.62 1.90
N ARG A 9 -13.12 -11.83 1.81
CA ARG A 9 -14.12 -11.17 2.65
C ARG A 9 -14.37 -11.99 3.90
N PHE A 10 -14.45 -11.30 5.03
CA PHE A 10 -14.81 -11.88 6.33
C PHE A 10 -16.01 -11.15 6.92
N THR A 11 -16.77 -11.87 7.75
CA THR A 11 -17.71 -11.25 8.71
C THR A 11 -16.93 -10.58 9.85
N PRO A 12 -17.54 -9.68 10.62
CA PRO A 12 -16.90 -9.11 11.82
C PRO A 12 -16.47 -10.15 12.87
N GLN A 13 -17.05 -11.35 12.84
CA GLN A 13 -16.69 -12.48 13.71
C GLN A 13 -15.54 -13.33 13.15
N GLY A 14 -14.91 -12.90 12.05
CA GLY A 14 -13.79 -13.61 11.43
C GLY A 14 -14.20 -14.82 10.56
N LYS A 15 -15.50 -15.05 10.33
CA LYS A 15 -15.95 -16.10 9.40
C LYS A 15 -15.72 -15.66 7.95
N GLN A 16 -15.00 -16.46 7.18
CA GLN A 16 -14.80 -16.25 5.75
C GLN A 16 -16.14 -16.33 4.99
N ILE A 17 -16.38 -15.34 4.14
CA ILE A 17 -17.54 -15.26 3.24
C ILE A 17 -17.17 -15.79 1.86
N GLY A 18 -16.03 -15.37 1.33
CA GLY A 18 -15.57 -15.76 -0.01
C GLY A 18 -14.41 -14.91 -0.52
N ALA A 19 -13.75 -15.39 -1.56
CA ALA A 19 -12.67 -14.66 -2.24
C ALA A 19 -13.24 -13.66 -3.25
N ILE A 20 -12.52 -12.56 -3.45
CA ILE A 20 -12.76 -11.59 -4.52
C ILE A 20 -11.83 -11.94 -5.67
N PRO A 21 -12.33 -12.07 -6.92
CA PRO A 21 -11.48 -12.31 -8.09
C PRO A 21 -10.40 -11.25 -8.21
N LEU A 22 -9.17 -11.69 -8.45
CA LEU A 22 -8.06 -10.77 -8.68
C LEU A 22 -8.02 -10.32 -10.14
N PRO A 23 -7.63 -9.06 -10.41
CA PRO A 23 -7.33 -8.59 -11.76
C PRO A 23 -6.30 -9.51 -12.44
N GLY A 24 -6.45 -9.74 -13.74
CA GLY A 24 -5.74 -10.81 -14.47
C GLY A 24 -4.25 -11.02 -14.12
N PRO A 25 -3.39 -9.99 -14.20
CA PRO A 25 -1.96 -10.14 -13.89
C PRO A 25 -1.67 -10.55 -12.44
N LEU A 26 -2.57 -10.23 -11.51
CA LEU A 26 -2.42 -10.53 -10.08
C LEU A 26 -2.89 -11.94 -9.72
N ALA A 27 -3.71 -12.59 -10.54
CA ALA A 27 -4.20 -13.94 -10.27
C ALA A 27 -3.10 -15.01 -10.41
N ASP A 28 -2.09 -14.77 -11.26
CA ASP A 28 -0.98 -15.69 -11.46
C ASP A 28 0.17 -15.43 -10.46
N GLY A 29 0.28 -16.31 -9.47
CA GLY A 29 1.35 -16.27 -8.47
C GLY A 29 2.77 -16.30 -9.05
N LYS A 30 2.97 -16.73 -10.30
CA LYS A 30 4.27 -16.74 -10.98
C LYS A 30 4.70 -15.36 -11.49
N GLN A 31 3.77 -14.41 -11.64
CA GLN A 31 4.05 -13.04 -12.07
C GLN A 31 4.73 -12.21 -10.97
N TYR A 32 4.66 -12.63 -9.71
CA TYR A 32 5.26 -11.89 -8.60
C TYR A 32 6.77 -12.08 -8.55
N SER A 33 7.49 -10.99 -8.27
CA SER A 33 8.96 -10.98 -8.22
C SER A 33 9.53 -11.94 -7.17
N LYS A 34 8.87 -12.08 -6.01
CA LYS A 34 9.23 -13.06 -4.97
C LYS A 34 7.98 -13.64 -4.32
N LYS A 35 8.09 -14.83 -3.72
CA LYS A 35 6.98 -15.51 -3.03
C LYS A 35 6.35 -14.65 -1.92
N ASN A 36 7.19 -13.88 -1.22
CA ASN A 36 6.79 -13.03 -0.09
C ASN A 36 6.59 -11.56 -0.47
N SER A 37 6.51 -11.24 -1.78
CA SER A 37 6.27 -9.86 -2.27
C SER A 37 4.93 -9.78 -3.00
N ARG A 38 3.90 -10.46 -2.49
CA ARG A 38 2.59 -10.52 -3.14
C ARG A 38 1.75 -9.30 -2.77
N LEU A 39 0.43 -9.43 -2.69
CA LEU A 39 -0.46 -8.33 -2.37
C LEU A 39 -0.19 -7.84 -0.94
N GLU A 40 0.05 -6.55 -0.78
CA GLU A 40 0.28 -5.88 0.51
C GLU A 40 -0.78 -4.82 0.82
N ALA A 41 -1.55 -4.43 -0.20
CA ALA A 41 -2.46 -3.30 -0.11
C ALA A 41 -3.84 -3.69 -0.60
N VAL A 42 -4.87 -3.26 0.13
CA VAL A 42 -6.26 -3.37 -0.29
C VAL A 42 -7.07 -2.17 0.20
N ALA A 43 -7.91 -1.61 -0.66
CA ALA A 43 -8.92 -0.62 -0.32
C ALA A 43 -10.17 -0.82 -1.19
N PHE A 44 -11.29 -0.25 -0.77
CA PHE A 44 -12.51 -0.24 -1.57
C PHE A 44 -12.73 1.14 -2.22
N ASP A 45 -13.07 1.12 -3.50
CA ASP A 45 -13.50 2.27 -4.27
C ASP A 45 -14.91 2.07 -4.81
N LYS A 46 -15.74 3.13 -4.75
CA LYS A 46 -17.16 3.05 -5.14
C LYS A 46 -17.35 2.82 -6.64
N ARG A 47 -16.43 3.29 -7.49
CA ARG A 47 -16.52 3.21 -8.95
C ARG A 47 -15.81 1.98 -9.49
N HIS A 48 -14.62 1.71 -8.97
CA HIS A 48 -13.68 0.71 -9.50
C HIS A 48 -13.66 -0.60 -8.70
N GLY A 49 -14.42 -0.66 -7.59
CA GLY A 49 -14.47 -1.82 -6.72
C GLY A 49 -13.22 -1.94 -5.85
N MET A 50 -12.71 -3.15 -5.65
CA MET A 50 -11.50 -3.35 -4.85
C MET A 50 -10.27 -2.82 -5.59
N LEU A 51 -9.47 -2.03 -4.88
CA LEU A 51 -8.16 -1.58 -5.28
C LEU A 51 -7.11 -2.41 -4.54
N THR A 52 -6.04 -2.80 -5.21
CA THR A 52 -4.93 -3.54 -4.60
C THR A 52 -3.62 -3.28 -5.31
N ALA A 53 -2.51 -3.57 -4.64
CA ALA A 53 -1.18 -3.54 -5.21
C ALA A 53 -0.28 -4.59 -4.57
N PRO A 54 0.67 -5.16 -5.33
CA PRO A 54 1.74 -5.97 -4.75
C PRO A 54 2.76 -5.12 -3.98
N GLU A 55 3.55 -5.74 -3.09
CA GLU A 55 4.66 -5.09 -2.38
C GLU A 55 5.67 -4.47 -3.37
N ARG A 56 5.92 -5.23 -4.44
CA ARG A 56 6.89 -4.97 -5.49
C ARG A 56 6.20 -5.10 -6.84
N PRO A 57 6.72 -4.42 -7.89
CA PRO A 57 6.28 -4.67 -9.25
C PRO A 57 6.29 -6.14 -9.63
N LEU A 58 5.34 -6.52 -10.49
CA LEU A 58 5.35 -7.83 -11.13
C LEU A 58 6.62 -7.99 -12.00
N LYS A 59 7.01 -9.23 -12.29
CA LYS A 59 8.16 -9.55 -13.14
C LYS A 59 8.05 -8.83 -14.49
N GLY A 60 9.19 -8.30 -14.94
CA GLY A 60 9.26 -7.55 -16.21
C GLY A 60 8.69 -6.13 -16.14
N ARG A 61 8.21 -5.66 -14.98
CA ARG A 61 7.87 -4.26 -14.75
C ARG A 61 9.04 -3.51 -14.09
N PRO A 62 9.20 -2.20 -14.34
CA PRO A 62 10.27 -1.41 -13.75
C PRO A 62 10.21 -1.38 -12.21
N GLU A 63 11.35 -1.52 -11.53
CA GLU A 63 11.45 -1.55 -10.06
C GLU A 63 11.31 -0.18 -9.39
N ASP A 64 11.36 0.91 -10.17
CA ASP A 64 11.20 2.30 -9.75
C ASP A 64 9.76 2.81 -9.92
N ARG A 65 8.82 1.90 -10.18
CA ARG A 65 7.40 2.15 -10.34
C ARG A 65 6.61 1.26 -9.39
N HIS A 66 5.38 1.66 -9.12
CA HIS A 66 4.34 0.80 -8.57
C HIS A 66 3.16 0.75 -9.53
N THR A 67 2.32 -0.27 -9.41
CA THR A 67 1.06 -0.36 -10.14
C THR A 67 -0.07 -0.67 -9.19
N LEU A 68 -1.09 0.19 -9.20
CA LEU A 68 -2.37 -0.01 -8.53
C LEU A 68 -3.32 -0.69 -9.51
N TYR A 69 -4.01 -1.74 -9.05
CA TYR A 69 -4.96 -2.51 -9.83
C TYR A 69 -6.36 -2.41 -9.22
N ALA A 70 -7.34 -2.13 -10.05
CA ALA A 70 -8.76 -2.19 -9.69
C ALA A 70 -9.40 -3.50 -10.15
N ALA A 71 -10.46 -3.91 -9.47
CA ALA A 71 -11.26 -5.08 -9.79
C ALA A 71 -11.88 -5.03 -11.20
N ASP A 72 -12.15 -3.83 -11.72
CA ASP A 72 -12.66 -3.62 -13.08
C ASP A 72 -11.58 -3.71 -14.18
N GLY A 73 -10.33 -4.01 -13.81
CA GLY A 73 -9.19 -4.09 -14.72
C GLY A 73 -8.48 -2.75 -14.97
N THR A 74 -8.98 -1.65 -14.41
CA THR A 74 -8.29 -0.35 -14.44
C THR A 74 -6.97 -0.43 -13.68
N THR A 75 -5.93 0.20 -14.24
CA THR A 75 -4.62 0.30 -13.58
C THR A 75 -4.14 1.73 -13.58
N TRP A 76 -3.41 2.09 -12.52
CA TRP A 76 -2.64 3.33 -12.43
C TRP A 76 -1.20 2.99 -12.11
N SER A 77 -0.27 3.75 -12.68
CA SER A 77 1.16 3.61 -12.43
C SER A 77 1.68 4.88 -11.78
N PHE A 78 2.64 4.74 -10.87
CA PHE A 78 3.30 5.89 -10.26
C PHE A 78 4.73 5.56 -9.84
N ALA A 79 5.55 6.60 -9.71
CA ALA A 79 6.92 6.47 -9.21
C ALA A 79 6.93 5.86 -7.81
N ALA A 80 7.75 4.84 -7.60
CA ALA A 80 8.17 4.47 -6.25
C ALA A 80 8.88 5.67 -5.60
N PHE A 81 8.76 5.87 -4.28
CA PHE A 81 9.44 7.00 -3.60
C PHE A 81 10.94 7.02 -3.92
N GLN A 82 11.55 5.83 -3.93
CA GLN A 82 12.90 5.57 -4.40
C GLN A 82 12.93 4.16 -5.01
N PRO A 83 13.99 3.80 -5.77
CA PRO A 83 14.22 2.42 -6.16
C PRO A 83 14.11 1.50 -4.94
N ASP A 84 13.44 0.38 -5.11
CA ASP A 84 13.21 -0.60 -4.06
C ASP A 84 12.30 -0.19 -2.89
N SER A 85 11.62 0.96 -2.98
CA SER A 85 10.48 1.26 -2.10
C SER A 85 9.40 0.18 -2.22
N ARG A 86 8.69 -0.10 -1.13
CA ARG A 86 7.73 -1.20 -1.02
C ARG A 86 6.37 -0.70 -0.59
N ILE A 87 5.32 -1.02 -1.34
CA ILE A 87 3.95 -0.74 -0.86
C ILE A 87 3.66 -1.62 0.34
N LYS A 88 3.10 -1.02 1.39
CA LYS A 88 2.73 -1.69 2.63
C LYS A 88 1.29 -1.50 3.05
N ALA A 89 0.64 -0.46 2.56
CA ALA A 89 -0.81 -0.32 2.66
C ALA A 89 -1.31 0.78 1.73
N ILE A 90 -2.63 0.78 1.48
CA ILE A 90 -3.35 1.90 0.89
C ILE A 90 -4.63 2.14 1.70
N GLN A 91 -5.09 3.38 1.74
CA GLN A 91 -6.37 3.75 2.34
C GLN A 91 -7.14 4.72 1.46
N LYS A 92 -8.45 4.45 1.32
CA LYS A 92 -9.35 5.35 0.61
C LYS A 92 -9.66 6.58 1.47
N LEU A 93 -9.52 7.75 0.88
CA LEU A 93 -9.78 9.04 1.51
C LEU A 93 -11.22 9.54 1.24
N PRO A 94 -11.78 10.43 2.09
CA PRO A 94 -13.14 10.95 1.92
C PRO A 94 -13.38 11.67 0.57
N ASP A 95 -12.35 12.32 0.05
CA ASP A 95 -12.34 13.04 -1.23
C ASP A 95 -12.34 12.10 -2.46
N GLY A 96 -12.23 10.78 -2.24
CA GLY A 96 -12.14 9.82 -3.34
C GLY A 96 -10.71 9.60 -3.84
N ASN A 97 -9.68 10.04 -3.11
CA ASN A 97 -8.27 9.79 -3.42
C ASN A 97 -7.67 8.70 -2.53
N LEU A 98 -6.36 8.48 -2.61
CA LEU A 98 -5.67 7.45 -1.82
C LEU A 98 -4.52 8.02 -0.98
N LEU A 99 -4.44 7.52 0.24
CA LEU A 99 -3.22 7.52 1.04
C LEU A 99 -2.45 6.23 0.78
N VAL A 100 -1.18 6.33 0.41
CA VAL A 100 -0.28 5.23 0.14
C VAL A 100 0.79 5.20 1.22
N LEU A 101 0.97 4.05 1.87
CA LEU A 101 2.09 3.76 2.75
C LEU A 101 3.13 2.96 1.99
N GLU A 102 4.34 3.50 1.94
CA GLU A 102 5.52 2.80 1.48
C GLU A 102 6.55 2.62 2.59
N ARG A 103 7.36 1.59 2.46
CA ARG A 103 8.57 1.38 3.25
C ARG A 103 9.80 1.54 2.38
N THR A 104 10.71 2.42 2.79
CA THR A 104 12.03 2.61 2.19
C THR A 104 13.15 2.17 3.13
N ARG A 105 14.37 2.10 2.59
CA ARG A 105 15.62 2.05 3.34
C ARG A 105 16.61 2.95 2.59
N GLU A 106 17.06 4.03 3.23
CA GLU A 106 17.95 5.01 2.59
C GLU A 106 19.30 4.36 2.20
N GLU A 107 19.73 3.37 2.99
CA GLU A 107 20.93 2.59 2.74
C GLU A 107 20.63 1.09 2.74
N LYS A 108 21.44 0.31 2.02
CA LYS A 108 21.29 -1.15 1.98
C LYS A 108 21.50 -1.75 3.38
N GLY A 109 20.44 -2.29 3.97
CA GLY A 109 20.46 -2.82 5.34
C GLY A 109 20.20 -1.77 6.42
N GLY A 110 20.04 -0.49 6.04
CA GLY A 110 19.66 0.59 6.95
C GLY A 110 18.25 0.45 7.51
N ALA A 111 17.89 1.34 8.42
CA ALA A 111 16.58 1.34 9.07
C ALA A 111 15.44 1.45 8.04
N ALA A 112 14.33 0.75 8.34
CA ALA A 112 13.11 0.93 7.58
C ALA A 112 12.49 2.29 7.90
N THR A 113 12.01 2.99 6.89
CA THR A 113 11.35 4.30 7.04
C THR A 113 10.00 4.27 6.31
N ALA A 114 8.95 4.69 6.99
CA ALA A 114 7.63 4.87 6.41
C ALA A 114 7.58 6.16 5.57
N ARG A 115 6.98 6.06 4.39
CA ARG A 115 6.68 7.18 3.49
C ARG A 115 5.18 7.21 3.24
N LEU A 116 4.55 8.30 3.66
CA LEU A 116 3.13 8.55 3.43
C LEU A 116 2.97 9.49 2.24
N ARG A 117 2.24 9.03 1.23
CA ARG A 117 2.04 9.77 -0.01
C ARG A 117 0.58 9.81 -0.43
N TYR A 118 0.18 10.92 -1.01
CA TYR A 118 -1.17 11.17 -1.49
C TYR A 118 -1.24 11.01 -3.01
N LEU A 119 -2.17 10.19 -3.48
CA LEU A 119 -2.46 9.98 -4.90
C LEU A 119 -3.79 10.66 -5.22
N ASP A 120 -3.73 11.71 -6.04
CA ASP A 120 -4.89 12.35 -6.65
C ASP A 120 -5.21 11.71 -8.01
N PHE A 121 -6.34 11.01 -8.09
CA PHE A 121 -6.75 10.37 -9.35
C PHE A 121 -7.07 11.38 -10.45
N ALA A 122 -7.52 12.58 -10.09
CA ALA A 122 -7.86 13.62 -11.06
C ALA A 122 -6.61 14.26 -11.69
N ALA A 123 -5.47 14.19 -11.00
CA ALA A 123 -4.19 14.71 -11.49
C ALA A 123 -3.38 13.70 -12.32
N CYS A 124 -3.85 12.45 -12.44
CA CYS A 124 -3.18 11.45 -13.28
C CYS A 124 -3.32 11.82 -14.78
N SER A 125 -2.32 11.46 -15.57
CA SER A 125 -2.33 11.66 -17.02
C SER A 125 -3.43 10.83 -17.70
N ALA A 126 -3.67 11.09 -18.99
CA ALA A 126 -4.57 10.28 -19.81
C ALA A 126 -4.15 8.80 -19.86
N ASP A 127 -2.86 8.52 -19.77
CA ASP A 127 -2.29 7.17 -19.72
C ASP A 127 -2.31 6.56 -18.30
N ARG A 128 -2.94 7.25 -17.33
CA ARG A 128 -3.07 6.85 -15.92
C ARG A 128 -1.72 6.73 -15.20
N GLU A 129 -0.75 7.53 -15.64
CA GLU A 129 0.47 7.79 -14.88
C GLU A 129 0.16 8.90 -13.85
N CYS A 130 0.39 8.60 -12.58
CA CYS A 130 0.06 9.47 -11.46
C CYS A 130 1.34 9.99 -10.80
N HIS A 131 1.32 11.26 -10.41
CA HIS A 131 2.29 11.83 -9.48
C HIS A 131 1.73 11.79 -8.06
N LEU A 132 2.56 11.41 -7.09
CA LEU A 132 2.17 11.32 -5.70
C LEU A 132 2.82 12.45 -4.91
N ALA A 133 2.01 13.19 -4.15
CA ALA A 133 2.48 14.21 -3.24
C ALA A 133 2.98 13.56 -1.94
N GLU A 134 4.13 13.98 -1.44
CA GLU A 134 4.61 13.55 -0.12
C GLU A 134 3.87 14.30 0.99
N LEU A 135 3.35 13.56 1.96
CA LEU A 135 2.71 14.17 3.13
C LEU A 135 3.70 14.52 4.24
N SER A 136 4.92 13.99 4.18
CA SER A 136 6.01 14.30 5.10
C SER A 136 7.31 14.42 4.32
N ALA A 137 7.63 15.65 3.89
CA ALA A 137 8.87 15.94 3.16
C ALA A 137 10.13 15.76 4.03
N VAL A 138 10.00 15.95 5.34
CA VAL A 138 11.08 15.69 6.31
C VAL A 138 10.86 14.31 6.94
N PRO A 139 11.90 13.45 7.01
CA PRO A 139 11.82 12.21 7.76
C PRO A 139 11.58 12.52 9.24
N ASP A 140 10.37 12.25 9.73
CA ASP A 140 10.10 12.24 11.16
C ASP A 140 10.72 10.97 11.76
N ALA A 141 11.46 11.11 12.86
CA ALA A 141 12.04 9.98 13.59
C ALA A 141 10.99 8.93 14.00
N MET A 142 9.74 9.36 14.24
CA MET A 142 8.61 8.46 14.52
C MET A 142 8.27 7.52 13.35
N LEU A 143 8.65 7.88 12.12
CA LEU A 143 8.42 7.09 10.92
C LEU A 143 9.58 6.13 10.59
N VAL A 144 10.69 6.19 11.34
CA VAL A 144 11.84 5.28 11.18
C VAL A 144 11.57 3.98 11.92
N ASN A 145 10.69 3.15 11.36
CA ASN A 145 10.42 1.79 11.84
C ASN A 145 9.83 0.92 10.71
N ASN A 146 9.68 -0.38 10.96
CA ASN A 146 9.14 -1.34 10.00
C ASN A 146 7.60 -1.31 9.95
N PHE A 147 7.02 -0.19 9.52
CA PHE A 147 5.56 -0.06 9.37
C PHE A 147 5.04 -0.89 8.20
N GLU A 148 4.07 -1.77 8.49
CA GLU A 148 3.50 -2.73 7.52
C GLU A 148 1.96 -2.74 7.56
N GLY A 149 1.34 -1.87 8.35
CA GLY A 149 -0.10 -1.74 8.39
C GLY A 149 -0.56 -0.29 8.56
N LEU A 150 -1.68 0.02 7.93
CA LEU A 150 -2.35 1.32 7.99
C LEU A 150 -3.86 1.10 8.03
N ALA A 151 -4.54 1.76 8.95
CA ALA A 151 -5.99 1.74 9.06
C ALA A 151 -6.54 3.17 9.19
N ARG A 152 -7.63 3.45 8.49
CA ARG A 152 -8.40 4.69 8.65
C ARG A 152 -9.38 4.54 9.82
N ILE A 153 -9.31 5.43 10.79
CA ILE A 153 -10.17 5.46 11.99
C ILE A 153 -11.35 6.41 11.79
N SER A 154 -11.10 7.60 11.24
CA SER A 154 -12.11 8.59 10.83
C SER A 154 -11.70 9.26 9.52
N ASP A 155 -12.37 10.33 9.10
CA ASP A 155 -12.10 10.98 7.81
C ASP A 155 -10.64 11.40 7.61
N ASP A 156 -10.01 11.92 8.66
CA ASP A 156 -8.65 12.43 8.64
C ASP A 156 -7.72 11.73 9.64
N LEU A 157 -8.20 10.76 10.43
CA LEU A 157 -7.44 10.10 11.48
C LEU A 157 -7.05 8.68 11.06
N PHE A 158 -5.76 8.37 11.18
CA PHE A 158 -5.18 7.10 10.73
C PHE A 158 -4.28 6.51 11.82
N LEU A 159 -4.23 5.18 11.83
CA LEU A 159 -3.37 4.38 12.69
C LEU A 159 -2.40 3.58 11.83
N MET A 160 -1.10 3.74 12.05
CA MET A 160 -0.05 2.89 11.51
C MET A 160 0.48 1.93 12.57
N VAL A 161 0.91 0.75 12.14
CA VAL A 161 1.47 -0.29 13.03
C VAL A 161 2.75 -0.89 12.45
N THR A 162 3.71 -1.18 13.32
CA THR A 162 4.94 -1.88 12.95
C THR A 162 4.76 -3.39 12.93
N ASP A 163 5.34 -4.04 11.91
CA ASP A 163 5.53 -5.48 11.95
C ASP A 163 6.72 -5.81 12.86
N LYS A 164 6.42 -6.57 13.90
CA LYS A 164 7.35 -7.08 14.90
C LYS A 164 7.05 -8.54 15.12
N THR A 165 8.11 -9.33 15.17
CA THR A 165 8.07 -10.76 15.49
C THR A 165 8.49 -10.95 16.94
N THR A 166 8.32 -12.17 17.47
CA THR A 166 8.81 -12.53 18.82
C THR A 166 10.33 -12.47 18.96
N LYS A 167 11.07 -12.31 17.86
CA LYS A 167 12.53 -12.17 17.86
C LYS A 167 12.98 -10.71 17.99
N ASP A 168 12.08 -9.76 17.79
CA ASP A 168 12.38 -8.34 17.91
C ASP A 168 12.37 -7.93 19.39
N ALA A 169 13.39 -7.18 19.81
CA ALA A 169 13.49 -6.68 21.19
C ALA A 169 12.50 -5.54 21.47
N GLU A 170 12.24 -4.71 20.46
CA GLU A 170 11.32 -3.58 20.56
C GLU A 170 9.87 -4.02 20.39
N PRO A 171 8.94 -3.47 21.20
CA PRO A 171 7.52 -3.80 21.07
C PRO A 171 6.93 -3.27 19.76
N THR A 172 5.76 -3.80 19.39
CA THR A 172 4.91 -3.22 18.35
C THR A 172 4.60 -1.77 18.68
N THR A 173 4.87 -0.88 17.73
CA THR A 173 4.60 0.56 17.84
C THR A 173 3.35 0.88 17.03
N PHE A 174 2.47 1.69 17.62
CA PHE A 174 1.33 2.28 16.95
C PHE A 174 1.54 3.78 16.85
N VAL A 175 1.32 4.34 15.66
CA VAL A 175 1.37 5.79 15.42
C VAL A 175 -0.01 6.24 14.97
N LEU A 176 -0.64 7.09 15.78
CA LEU A 176 -1.89 7.76 15.44
C LEU A 176 -1.56 9.14 14.88
N PHE A 177 -2.05 9.45 13.69
CA PHE A 177 -1.77 10.72 13.03
C PHE A 177 -2.98 11.22 12.24
N ARG A 178 -3.00 12.53 11.98
CA ARG A 178 -3.96 13.13 11.06
C ARG A 178 -3.29 13.40 9.71
N ALA A 179 -3.95 13.02 8.63
CA ALA A 179 -3.55 13.39 7.28
C ALA A 179 -4.47 14.52 6.79
N ILE A 180 -3.92 15.72 6.65
CA ILE A 180 -4.65 16.90 6.17
C ILE A 180 -4.17 17.18 4.75
N THR A 181 -5.05 17.03 3.77
CA THR A 181 -4.78 17.47 2.40
C THR A 181 -5.02 18.98 2.34
N ALA A 182 -4.05 19.73 1.82
CA ALA A 182 -4.27 21.14 1.51
C ALA A 182 -5.36 21.21 0.42
N LYS A 183 -6.39 22.02 0.65
CA LYS A 183 -7.42 22.31 -0.35
C LYS A 183 -6.88 23.22 -1.45
#